data_AF-A0A917DV47-F1
#
_entry.id   AF-A0A917DV47-F1
#
_cell.length_a   1.000
_cell.length_b   1.000
_cell.length_c   1.000
_cell.angle_alpha   90.00
_cell.angle_beta   90.00
_cell.angle_gamma   90.00
#
_symmetry.space_group_name_H-M   'P 1'
#
loop_
_entity.id
_entity.type
_entity.pdbx_description
1 polymer ?
#
loop_
_entity_poly.entity_id
_entity_poly.type
_entity_poly.pdbx_seq_one_letter_code
_entity_poly.pdbx_strand_id
1 'polypeptide(L)'
;MKKVYFLLFMALAACQSKKTETASSDSTTVSADTVATTTATVAEETVCYEFRFKKDVTSVKLIMKGDSVRGEMSELLWEKDSATGTLKGKKVGNDLIVDYDYVIEGSNQVEERILRMEGDKLLVMSGELMEDKSGKLKMKDPAKATVSETLVKVKCQ
;
A
#
# COMPACT_ATOMS: atom_id res chain seq x y z
N MET A 1 5.64 -45.73 -36.13
CA MET A 1 4.43 -45.83 -35.28
C MET A 1 4.77 -46.59 -34.01
N LYS A 2 4.68 -45.94 -32.85
CA LYS A 2 4.31 -46.54 -31.55
C LYS A 2 4.13 -45.38 -30.56
N LYS A 3 2.87 -44.97 -30.43
CA LYS A 3 2.43 -44.01 -29.41
C LYS A 3 2.40 -44.76 -28.08
N VAL A 4 3.14 -44.29 -27.09
CA VAL A 4 2.99 -44.75 -25.71
C VAL A 4 2.38 -43.60 -24.93
N TYR A 5 1.08 -43.74 -24.67
CA TYR A 5 0.32 -42.91 -23.75
C TYR A 5 0.73 -43.29 -22.33
N PHE A 6 1.16 -42.31 -21.54
CA PHE A 6 1.26 -42.45 -20.08
C PHE A 6 0.06 -41.74 -19.48
N LEU A 7 -0.81 -42.52 -18.83
CA LEU A 7 -2.11 -42.12 -18.30
C LEU A 7 -2.00 -42.07 -16.77
N LEU A 8 -2.23 -40.86 -16.24
CA LEU A 8 -2.85 -40.46 -14.96
C LEU A 8 -2.70 -41.37 -13.71
N PHE A 9 -2.25 -40.77 -12.61
CA PHE A 9 -2.95 -40.85 -11.31
C PHE A 9 -2.54 -39.65 -10.43
N MET A 10 -3.50 -38.78 -10.14
CA MET A 10 -3.36 -37.66 -9.19
C MET A 10 -4.30 -37.95 -8.02
N ALA A 11 -3.73 -38.09 -6.82
CA ALA A 11 -4.48 -38.26 -5.58
C ALA A 11 -3.77 -37.52 -4.44
N LEU A 12 -4.36 -36.42 -3.98
CA LEU A 12 -4.15 -35.78 -2.68
C LEU A 12 -5.51 -35.17 -2.29
N ALA A 13 -6.35 -35.91 -1.56
CA ALA A 13 -6.44 -35.93 -0.09
C ALA A 13 -7.06 -34.65 0.49
N ALA A 14 -8.36 -34.73 0.79
CA ALA A 14 -9.12 -33.74 1.53
C ALA A 14 -8.79 -33.80 3.03
N CYS A 15 -8.72 -32.64 3.69
CA CYS A 15 -8.85 -32.53 5.14
C CYS A 15 -9.75 -31.34 5.48
N GLN A 16 -10.89 -31.67 6.09
CA GLN A 16 -11.87 -30.75 6.65
C GLN A 16 -12.02 -31.12 8.13
N SER A 17 -11.76 -30.16 9.03
CA SER A 17 -12.12 -30.10 10.46
C SER A 17 -11.42 -28.84 11.00
N LYS A 18 -11.99 -27.99 11.86
CA LYS A 18 -12.96 -28.18 12.92
C LYS A 18 -13.54 -26.80 13.29
N LYS A 19 -14.86 -26.72 13.52
CA LYS A 19 -15.56 -25.56 14.09
C LYS A 19 -16.13 -25.99 15.44
N THR A 20 -15.70 -25.37 16.54
CA THR A 20 -16.27 -25.41 17.91
C THR A 20 -15.51 -24.32 18.68
N GLU A 21 -16.05 -23.38 19.47
CA GLU A 21 -17.11 -23.31 20.49
C GLU A 21 -17.64 -21.84 20.52
N THR A 22 -18.94 -21.54 20.62
CA THR A 22 -19.87 -21.60 21.78
C THR A 22 -19.74 -20.43 22.78
N ALA A 23 -20.72 -19.52 22.67
CA ALA A 23 -21.58 -18.92 23.69
C ALA A 23 -21.05 -18.02 24.85
N SER A 24 -21.58 -16.78 24.82
CA SER A 24 -22.45 -16.17 25.84
C SER A 24 -21.91 -15.16 26.86
N SER A 25 -22.73 -14.10 26.97
CA SER A 25 -23.03 -13.27 28.14
C SER A 25 -22.07 -12.12 28.47
N ASP A 26 -22.51 -11.04 29.09
CA ASP A 26 -23.71 -10.18 29.04
C ASP A 26 -23.29 -8.94 29.85
N SER A 27 -23.85 -7.79 29.50
CA SER A 27 -24.01 -6.53 30.25
C SER A 27 -23.17 -6.27 31.53
N THR A 28 -22.54 -5.09 31.62
CA THR A 28 -23.10 -3.92 32.34
C THR A 28 -22.10 -2.77 32.47
N THR A 29 -22.63 -1.59 32.22
CA THR A 29 -22.16 -0.22 32.35
C THR A 29 -21.52 0.19 33.68
N VAL A 30 -20.52 1.06 33.61
CA VAL A 30 -20.34 2.18 34.56
C VAL A 30 -19.73 3.39 33.84
N SER A 31 -20.54 4.45 33.75
CA SER A 31 -20.15 5.86 33.60
C SER A 31 -19.29 6.28 34.82
N ALA A 32 -18.53 7.37 34.87
CA ALA A 32 -18.30 8.54 34.04
C ALA A 32 -16.94 9.11 34.48
N ASP A 33 -16.17 9.68 33.56
CA ASP A 33 -15.51 10.95 33.84
C ASP A 33 -15.24 11.65 32.51
N THR A 34 -16.18 12.52 32.13
CA THR A 34 -16.12 13.32 30.91
C THR A 34 -15.26 14.54 31.18
N VAL A 35 -13.94 14.38 31.08
CA VAL A 35 -13.07 15.49 30.69
C VAL A 35 -13.34 15.73 29.22
N ALA A 36 -14.18 16.72 28.93
CA ALA A 36 -14.42 17.21 27.58
C ALA A 36 -13.16 17.92 27.07
N THR A 37 -12.12 17.14 26.77
CA THR A 37 -11.12 17.53 25.78
C THR A 37 -11.90 17.73 24.50
N THR A 38 -11.96 18.97 24.03
CA THR A 38 -12.45 19.29 22.69
C THR A 38 -11.51 18.60 21.70
N THR A 39 -11.80 17.34 21.40
CA THR A 39 -11.11 16.58 20.36
C THR A 39 -11.46 17.28 19.07
N ALA A 40 -10.58 18.16 18.60
CA ALA A 40 -10.67 18.72 17.26
C ALA A 40 -10.73 17.51 16.31
N THR A 41 -11.89 17.30 15.69
CA THR A 41 -12.08 16.25 14.70
C THR A 41 -11.19 16.57 13.52
N VAL A 42 -10.07 15.86 13.42
CA VAL A 42 -9.19 16.00 12.26
C VAL A 42 -9.95 15.52 11.04
N ALA A 43 -10.21 16.45 10.12
CA ALA A 43 -10.89 16.18 8.87
C ALA A 43 -10.06 15.21 8.02
N GLU A 44 -10.77 14.38 7.26
CA GLU A 44 -10.13 13.52 6.26
C GLU A 44 -10.00 14.31 4.95
N GLU A 45 -8.80 14.32 4.37
CA GLU A 45 -8.50 14.99 3.10
C GLU A 45 -8.15 13.94 2.05
N THR A 46 -8.69 14.10 0.84
CA THR A 46 -8.34 13.26 -0.32
C THR A 46 -7.66 14.11 -1.38
N VAL A 47 -6.50 13.65 -1.87
CA VAL A 47 -5.73 14.32 -2.92
C VAL A 47 -5.21 13.29 -3.91
N CYS A 48 -5.16 13.67 -5.19
CA CYS A 48 -4.68 12.81 -6.26
C CYS A 48 -3.55 13.50 -7.03
N TYR A 49 -2.55 12.71 -7.41
CA TYR A 49 -1.39 13.14 -8.16
C TYR A 49 -1.18 12.21 -9.36
N GLU A 50 -0.61 12.75 -10.42
CA GLU A 50 -0.34 11.98 -11.62
C GLU A 50 0.95 12.45 -12.32
N PHE A 51 1.68 11.50 -12.87
CA PHE A 51 2.71 11.73 -13.86
C PHE A 51 2.31 11.01 -15.16
N ARG A 52 2.51 11.67 -16.29
CA ARG A 52 2.32 11.07 -17.62
C ARG A 52 3.55 11.31 -18.47
N PHE A 53 4.09 10.24 -19.03
CA PHE A 53 5.13 10.32 -20.04
C PHE A 53 4.78 9.41 -21.21
N LYS A 54 4.41 10.02 -22.34
CA LYS A 54 3.88 9.29 -23.51
C LYS A 54 2.67 8.45 -23.12
N LYS A 55 2.82 7.12 -23.07
CA LYS A 55 1.78 6.15 -22.71
C LYS A 55 1.88 5.67 -21.27
N ASP A 56 2.98 5.99 -20.59
CA ASP A 56 3.21 5.59 -19.20
C ASP A 56 2.46 6.55 -18.28
N VAL A 57 1.81 5.99 -17.26
CA VAL A 57 1.02 6.76 -16.29
C VAL A 57 1.34 6.26 -14.88
N THR A 58 1.79 7.17 -14.03
CA THR A 58 1.87 6.93 -12.58
C THR A 58 0.77 7.74 -11.92
N SER A 59 -0.11 7.09 -11.15
CA SER A 59 -1.21 7.72 -10.43
C SER A 59 -1.12 7.40 -8.94
N VAL A 60 -1.32 8.41 -8.10
CA VAL A 60 -1.34 8.25 -6.63
C VAL A 60 -2.56 8.95 -6.06
N LYS A 61 -3.37 8.21 -5.31
CA LYS A 61 -4.48 8.75 -4.51
C LYS A 61 -4.13 8.62 -3.04
N LEU A 62 -4.18 9.71 -2.30
CA LEU A 62 -3.91 9.75 -0.87
C LEU A 62 -5.17 10.18 -0.11
N ILE A 63 -5.43 9.48 0.98
CA ILE A 63 -6.46 9.76 1.99
C ILE A 63 -5.73 9.99 3.30
N MET A 64 -5.75 11.23 3.78
CA MET A 64 -5.00 11.67 4.96
C MET A 64 -5.94 12.07 6.09
N LYS A 65 -5.67 11.58 7.30
CA LYS A 65 -6.40 11.97 8.52
C LYS A 65 -5.40 12.13 9.65
N GLY A 66 -5.07 13.38 9.97
CA GLY A 66 -3.93 13.71 10.82
C GLY A 66 -2.65 13.17 10.20
N ASP A 67 -1.87 12.43 10.98
CA ASP A 67 -0.63 11.82 10.48
C ASP A 67 -0.87 10.49 9.76
N SER A 68 -2.09 9.94 9.78
CA SER A 68 -2.38 8.68 9.09
C SER A 68 -2.55 8.90 7.59
N VAL A 69 -1.85 8.10 6.79
CA VAL A 69 -1.93 8.09 5.33
C VAL A 69 -2.39 6.72 4.87
N ARG A 70 -3.42 6.70 4.01
CA ARG A 70 -3.85 5.54 3.23
C ARG A 70 -3.97 5.95 1.77
N GLY A 71 -4.01 5.00 0.85
CA GLY A 71 -4.13 5.36 -0.55
C GLY A 71 -3.99 4.20 -1.51
N GLU A 72 -3.88 4.56 -2.77
CA GLU A 72 -3.65 3.67 -3.90
C GLU A 72 -2.55 4.27 -4.77
N MET A 73 -1.71 3.42 -5.32
CA MET A 73 -0.70 3.80 -6.29
C MET A 73 -0.72 2.81 -7.45
N SER A 74 -0.58 3.35 -8.66
CA SER A 74 -0.58 2.60 -9.92
C SER A 74 0.51 3.14 -10.82
N GLU A 75 1.43 2.28 -11.25
CA GLU A 75 2.44 2.52 -12.27
C GLU A 75 2.04 1.71 -13.51
N LEU A 76 1.34 2.34 -14.45
CA LEU A 76 0.89 1.73 -15.70
C LEU A 76 1.92 2.04 -16.79
N LEU A 77 2.87 1.13 -16.96
CA LEU A 77 3.97 1.28 -17.93
C LEU A 77 3.61 0.61 -19.25
N TRP A 78 3.77 1.31 -20.36
CA TRP A 78 3.62 0.73 -21.69
C TRP A 78 4.80 -0.19 -22.01
N GLU A 79 4.52 -1.36 -22.58
CA GLU A 79 5.53 -2.39 -22.93
C GLU A 79 6.33 -2.98 -21.76
N LYS A 80 5.98 -2.63 -20.52
CA LYS A 80 6.54 -3.18 -19.29
C LYS A 80 5.42 -3.62 -18.35
N ASP A 81 5.81 -4.30 -17.28
CA ASP A 81 4.88 -4.76 -16.26
C ASP A 81 4.37 -3.59 -15.43
N SER A 82 3.06 -3.58 -15.20
CA SER A 82 2.43 -2.59 -14.36
C SER A 82 2.52 -3.01 -12.89
N ALA A 83 2.70 -2.04 -12.01
CA ALA A 83 2.62 -2.24 -10.56
C ALA A 83 1.40 -1.52 -10.03
N THR A 84 0.53 -2.23 -9.31
CA THR A 84 -0.70 -1.62 -8.76
C THR A 84 -0.91 -2.10 -7.33
N GLY A 85 -1.27 -1.20 -6.43
CA GLY A 85 -1.38 -1.56 -5.03
C GLY A 85 -1.94 -0.47 -4.11
N THR A 86 -1.87 -0.76 -2.81
CA THR A 86 -2.35 0.13 -1.75
C THR A 86 -1.21 0.73 -0.95
N LEU A 87 -1.41 1.95 -0.46
CA LEU A 87 -0.48 2.65 0.39
C LEU A 87 -1.03 2.69 1.81
N LYS A 88 -0.17 2.42 2.81
CA LYS A 88 -0.50 2.63 4.22
C LYS A 88 0.72 3.09 5.00
N GLY A 89 0.58 4.17 5.74
CA GLY A 89 1.68 4.68 6.54
C GLY A 89 1.38 5.98 7.26
N LYS A 90 2.41 6.81 7.39
CA LYS A 90 2.34 8.05 8.15
C LYS A 90 2.99 9.22 7.43
N LYS A 91 2.49 10.41 7.73
CA LYS A 91 3.11 11.69 7.39
C LYS A 91 4.09 12.10 8.48
N VAL A 92 5.30 12.51 8.09
CA VAL A 92 6.37 13.04 8.95
C VAL A 92 6.90 14.31 8.29
N GLY A 93 6.45 15.48 8.78
CA GLY A 93 6.73 16.75 8.09
C GLY A 93 6.08 16.76 6.71
N ASN A 94 6.88 16.89 5.65
CA ASN A 94 6.40 16.83 4.26
C ASN A 94 6.50 15.44 3.65
N ASP A 95 7.15 14.50 4.34
CA ASP A 95 7.36 13.15 3.83
C ASP A 95 6.23 12.22 4.26
N LEU A 96 5.82 11.35 3.36
CA LEU A 96 4.91 10.25 3.59
C LEU A 96 5.75 8.99 3.54
N ILE A 97 5.89 8.33 4.67
CA ILE A 97 6.57 7.05 4.79
C ILE A 97 5.48 5.99 4.79
N VAL A 98 5.37 5.24 3.69
CA VAL A 98 4.25 4.35 3.42
C VAL A 98 4.76 2.98 2.97
N ASP A 99 4.11 1.93 3.46
CA ASP A 99 4.24 0.60 2.88
C ASP A 99 3.32 0.55 1.65
N TYR A 100 3.91 0.24 0.50
CA TYR A 100 3.24 -0.04 -0.76
C TYR A 100 3.11 -1.56 -0.90
N ASP A 101 1.89 -2.06 -0.76
CA ASP A 101 1.54 -3.47 -0.98
C ASP A 101 0.94 -3.59 -2.38
N TYR A 102 1.67 -4.22 -3.30
CA TYR A 102 1.40 -4.15 -4.72
C TYR A 102 1.62 -5.48 -5.45
N VAL A 103 0.94 -5.59 -6.58
CA VAL A 103 1.11 -6.71 -7.51
C VAL A 103 1.91 -6.25 -8.71
N ILE A 104 2.96 -6.99 -9.05
CA ILE A 104 3.71 -6.89 -10.29
C ILE A 104 3.87 -8.29 -10.87
N GLU A 105 3.54 -8.48 -12.15
CA GLU A 105 3.55 -9.80 -12.82
C GLU A 105 2.76 -10.89 -12.06
N GLY A 106 1.68 -10.51 -11.36
CA GLY A 106 0.88 -11.45 -10.56
C GLY A 106 1.50 -11.87 -9.23
N SER A 107 2.67 -11.32 -8.87
CA SER A 107 3.34 -11.56 -7.59
C SER A 107 3.13 -10.39 -6.64
N ASN A 108 2.76 -10.69 -5.38
CA ASN A 108 2.64 -9.69 -4.34
C ASN A 108 4.03 -9.27 -3.85
N GLN A 109 4.22 -7.97 -3.65
CA GLN A 109 5.43 -7.36 -3.14
C GLN A 109 5.04 -6.31 -2.09
N VAL A 110 5.93 -6.07 -1.13
CA VAL A 110 5.78 -4.98 -0.17
C VAL A 110 7.06 -4.15 -0.16
N GLU A 111 6.93 -2.85 -0.39
CA GLU A 111 8.03 -1.88 -0.41
C GLU A 111 7.71 -0.65 0.45
N GLU A 112 8.61 -0.25 1.35
CA GLU A 112 8.56 1.06 2.00
C GLU A 112 8.96 2.15 0.98
N ARG A 113 7.99 2.98 0.60
CA ARG A 113 8.17 4.14 -0.26
C ARG A 113 8.20 5.43 0.57
N ILE A 114 8.99 6.39 0.12
CA ILE A 114 8.99 7.76 0.65
C ILE A 114 8.46 8.68 -0.45
N LEU A 115 7.34 9.35 -0.17
CA LEU A 115 6.73 10.32 -1.06
C LEU A 115 6.81 11.69 -0.40
N ARG A 116 7.34 12.72 -1.07
CA ARG A 116 7.49 14.06 -0.49
C ARG A 116 6.50 15.03 -1.09
N MET A 117 5.68 15.65 -0.25
CA MET A 117 4.75 16.69 -0.67
C MET A 117 5.47 18.03 -0.85
N GLU A 118 5.25 18.68 -1.98
CA GLU A 118 5.80 20.01 -2.29
C GLU A 118 4.77 20.85 -3.06
N GLY A 119 3.90 21.55 -2.34
CA GLY A 119 2.80 22.32 -2.93
C GLY A 119 1.84 21.42 -3.71
N ASP A 120 1.70 21.68 -5.01
CA ASP A 120 0.89 20.85 -5.92
C ASP A 120 1.69 19.70 -6.57
N LYS A 121 2.84 19.34 -5.98
CA LYS A 121 3.67 18.21 -6.44
C LYS A 121 3.79 17.14 -5.39
N LEU A 122 3.95 15.91 -5.85
CA LEU A 122 4.36 14.76 -5.06
C LEU A 122 5.63 14.17 -5.68
N LEU A 123 6.72 14.22 -4.93
CA LEU A 123 8.01 13.67 -5.37
C LEU A 123 8.11 12.21 -4.93
N VAL A 124 8.41 11.32 -5.85
CA VAL A 124 8.74 9.92 -5.54
C VAL A 124 10.23 9.87 -5.27
N MET A 125 10.60 9.45 -4.06
CA MET A 125 11.99 9.30 -3.66
C MET A 125 12.47 7.89 -3.98
N SER A 126 13.70 7.76 -4.47
CA SER A 126 14.32 6.49 -4.84
C SER A 126 15.79 6.44 -4.37
N GLY A 127 16.30 5.23 -4.15
CA GLY A 127 17.65 4.95 -3.72
C GLY A 127 17.94 3.45 -3.73
N GLU A 128 19.14 3.05 -3.29
CA GLU A 128 19.49 1.63 -3.11
C GLU A 128 18.53 0.97 -2.11
N LEU A 129 17.87 -0.11 -2.53
CA LEU A 129 16.97 -0.89 -1.70
C LEU A 129 17.72 -2.00 -0.97
N MET A 130 17.20 -2.36 0.20
CA MET A 130 17.58 -3.54 0.95
C MET A 130 16.30 -4.25 1.42
N GLU A 131 16.40 -5.56 1.61
CA GLU A 131 15.34 -6.34 2.23
C GLU A 131 15.50 -6.32 3.74
N ASP A 132 14.41 -6.09 4.47
CA ASP A 132 14.40 -6.23 5.91
C ASP A 132 14.18 -7.69 6.34
N LYS A 133 14.19 -7.94 7.66
CA LYS A 133 14.03 -9.30 8.20
C LYS A 133 12.67 -9.94 7.89
N SER A 134 11.68 -9.16 7.45
CA SER A 134 10.34 -9.62 7.11
C SER A 134 10.14 -9.86 5.61
N GLY A 135 11.16 -9.60 4.79
CA GLY A 135 11.05 -9.68 3.34
C GLY A 135 10.57 -8.39 2.68
N LYS A 136 10.34 -7.32 3.45
CA LYS A 136 9.91 -6.04 2.92
C LYS A 136 11.11 -5.26 2.37
N LEU A 137 10.97 -4.74 1.15
CA LEU A 137 11.96 -3.85 0.56
C LEU A 137 11.88 -2.46 1.22
N LYS A 138 13.03 -1.84 1.49
CA LYS A 138 13.12 -0.47 2.01
C LYS A 138 14.41 0.19 1.54
N MET A 139 14.44 1.53 1.49
CA MET A 139 15.68 2.25 1.22
C MET A 139 16.73 2.00 2.29
N LYS A 140 17.95 1.68 1.85
CA LYS A 140 19.11 1.44 2.71
C LYS A 140 19.60 2.72 3.37
N ASP A 141 19.58 3.83 2.64
CA ASP A 141 19.99 5.16 3.13
C ASP A 141 19.02 6.24 2.63
N PRO A 142 17.87 6.43 3.31
CA PRO A 142 16.87 7.43 2.94
C PRO A 142 17.41 8.87 2.86
N ALA A 143 18.48 9.18 3.60
CA ALA A 143 19.08 10.52 3.59
C ALA A 143 19.80 10.83 2.27
N LYS A 144 20.16 9.80 1.49
CA LYS A 144 20.75 9.93 0.14
C LYS A 144 19.74 9.75 -0.99
N ALA A 145 18.45 9.63 -0.67
CA ALA A 145 17.42 9.41 -1.67
C ALA A 145 17.33 10.60 -2.64
N THR A 146 17.12 10.30 -3.92
CA THR A 146 16.93 11.28 -4.99
C THR A 146 15.51 11.22 -5.51
N VAL A 147 15.05 12.32 -6.12
CA VAL A 147 13.75 12.35 -6.78
C VAL A 147 13.83 11.53 -8.08
N SER A 148 13.08 10.44 -8.18
CA SER A 148 12.98 9.65 -9.41
C SER A 148 11.86 10.14 -10.32
N GLU A 149 10.76 10.64 -9.73
CA GLU A 149 9.58 11.10 -10.45
C GLU A 149 8.94 12.26 -9.71
N THR A 150 8.29 13.15 -10.46
CA THR A 150 7.53 14.29 -9.92
C THR A 150 6.12 14.24 -10.49
N LEU A 151 5.16 13.89 -9.65
CA LEU A 151 3.75 13.87 -10.00
C LEU A 151 3.14 15.23 -9.71
N VAL A 152 2.17 15.64 -10.52
CA VAL A 152 1.42 16.89 -10.35
C VAL A 152 0.02 16.59 -9.81
N LYS A 153 -0.48 17.48 -8.96
CA LYS A 153 -1.82 17.36 -8.39
C LYS A 153 -2.86 17.46 -9.50
N VAL A 154 -3.84 16.56 -9.45
CA VAL A 154 -4.96 16.50 -10.38
C VAL A 154 -6.28 16.36 -9.62
N LYS A 155 -7.39 16.53 -10.33
CA LYS A 155 -8.70 16.19 -9.77
C LYS A 155 -8.77 14.67 -9.57
N CYS A 156 -9.21 14.22 -8.39
CA CYS A 156 -9.50 12.81 -8.16
C CYS A 156 -10.63 12.33 -9.06
N GLN A 157 -10.50 11.11 -9.57
CA GLN A 157 -11.51 10.41 -10.35
C GLN A 157 -12.44 9.59 -9.46
#